data_AF-A0A917P5Y1-F1
#
_entry.id   AF-A0A917P5Y1-F1
#
_cell.length_a   1.000
_cell.length_b   1.000
_cell.length_c   1.000
_cell.angle_alpha   90.00
_cell.angle_beta   90.00
_cell.angle_gamma   90.00
#
_symmetry.space_group_name_H-M   'P 1'
#
loop_
_entity.id
_entity.type
_entity.pdbx_description
1 polymer ?
#
loop_
_entity_poly.entity_id
_entity_poly.type
_entity_poly.pdbx_seq_one_letter_code
_entity_poly.pdbx_strand_id
1 'polypeptide(L)'
;MRVFFLTSLLTAGVVGLGFTSCAPQTQAVAGITVTPVLFKLSSAGVRGQNVTVQGRYLGGPSTARVVLGADSGGAGGYVLPANAIVSWTDSQIVFTVPANAPVGGSWLFVQVGDMRSTGLPFSVVQ
;
A
#
# COMPACT_ATOMS: atom_id res chain seq x y z
N MET A 1 38.07 -10.58 64.87
CA MET A 1 37.89 -9.33 65.63
C MET A 1 36.86 -8.47 64.92
N ARG A 2 35.93 -7.90 65.69
CA ARG A 2 34.79 -7.05 65.30
C ARG A 2 35.23 -5.71 64.70
N VAL A 3 34.35 -5.07 63.92
CA VAL A 3 33.86 -3.65 63.98
C VAL A 3 33.27 -3.30 62.59
N PHE A 4 31.93 -3.31 62.45
CA PHE A 4 31.02 -2.16 62.26
C PHE A 4 31.42 -1.16 61.16
N PHE A 5 30.54 -0.90 60.19
CA PHE A 5 29.93 0.43 59.99
C PHE A 5 28.76 0.37 58.98
N LEU A 6 27.66 1.00 59.39
CA LEU A 6 26.45 1.28 58.62
C LEU A 6 26.75 2.30 57.52
N THR A 7 26.12 2.16 56.34
CA THR A 7 25.58 3.31 55.60
C THR A 7 24.53 2.86 54.58
N SER A 8 23.28 3.31 54.83
CA SER A 8 22.19 3.36 53.87
C SER A 8 22.60 4.11 52.59
N LEU A 9 22.20 3.60 51.43
CA LEU A 9 21.94 4.45 50.27
C LEU A 9 20.61 4.03 49.65
N LEU A 10 19.56 4.78 50.01
CA LEU A 10 18.34 4.87 49.23
C LEU A 10 18.71 5.48 47.87
N THR A 11 18.62 4.69 46.80
CA THR A 11 18.49 5.22 45.45
C THR A 11 17.04 5.07 45.01
N ALA A 12 16.35 6.21 44.96
CA ALA A 12 15.22 6.47 44.10
C ALA A 12 15.46 5.81 42.73
N GLY A 13 14.52 5.05 42.16
CA GLY A 13 13.22 5.56 41.79
C GLY A 13 13.30 6.18 40.41
N VAL A 14 13.41 5.35 39.36
CA VAL A 14 12.93 5.67 38.00
C VAL A 14 12.46 4.37 37.37
N VAL A 15 11.18 4.04 37.59
CA VAL A 15 10.47 3.09 36.74
C VAL A 15 10.27 3.81 35.40
N GLY A 16 11.13 3.50 34.44
CA GLY A 16 11.01 3.99 33.06
C GLY A 16 9.77 3.37 32.40
N LEU A 17 8.62 4.02 32.61
CA LEU A 17 7.42 3.84 31.77
C LEU A 17 7.70 4.47 30.41
N GLY A 18 8.40 3.74 29.56
CA GLY A 18 8.57 4.08 28.15
C GLY A 18 7.26 3.82 27.42
N PHE A 19 6.56 4.90 27.05
CA PHE A 19 5.43 4.89 26.16
C PHE A 19 5.77 4.10 24.88
N THR A 20 5.14 2.95 24.68
CA THR A 20 5.17 2.25 23.39
C THR A 20 4.33 3.07 22.42
N SER A 21 4.95 4.05 21.75
CA SER A 21 4.32 4.66 20.59
C SER A 21 4.27 3.59 19.49
N CYS A 22 3.06 3.11 19.21
CA CYS A 22 2.80 2.30 18.03
C CYS A 22 2.84 3.23 16.81
N ALA A 23 4.04 3.66 16.41
CA ALA A 23 4.22 4.32 15.13
C ALA A 23 4.12 3.23 14.06
N PRO A 24 3.19 3.32 13.09
CA PRO A 24 3.18 2.39 11.97
C PRO A 24 4.51 2.54 11.22
N GLN A 25 5.33 1.49 11.29
CA GLN A 25 6.60 1.43 10.57
C GLN A 25 6.29 1.14 9.10
N THR A 26 5.93 2.17 8.34
CA THR A 26 5.96 2.11 6.88
C THR A 26 7.43 2.08 6.48
N GLN A 27 7.98 0.88 6.30
CA GLN A 27 9.36 0.69 5.84
C GLN A 27 9.42 1.17 4.40
N ALA A 28 9.94 2.38 4.14
CA ALA A 28 10.07 2.83 2.76
C ALA A 28 11.04 1.90 2.00
N VAL A 29 10.56 1.24 0.94
CA VAL A 29 11.41 0.48 0.02
C VAL A 29 12.43 1.43 -0.61
N ALA A 30 13.72 1.10 -0.49
CA ALA A 30 14.81 1.92 -1.01
C ALA A 30 14.61 2.20 -2.51
N GLY A 31 14.61 3.48 -2.88
CA GLY A 31 14.41 3.95 -4.26
C GLY A 31 12.99 4.41 -4.60
N ILE A 32 12.00 4.17 -3.73
CA ILE A 32 10.64 4.70 -3.88
C ILE A 32 10.49 5.84 -2.87
N THR A 33 10.60 7.08 -3.34
CA THR A 33 10.54 8.29 -2.50
C THR A 33 9.33 9.17 -2.76
N VAL A 34 8.56 8.86 -3.80
CA VAL A 34 7.44 9.69 -4.26
C VAL A 34 6.17 8.87 -4.28
N THR A 35 5.12 9.40 -3.64
CA THR A 35 3.80 8.77 -3.63
C THR A 35 3.24 8.68 -5.05
N PRO A 36 2.81 7.50 -5.51
CA PRO A 36 2.17 7.32 -6.80
C PRO A 36 0.89 8.15 -6.92
N VAL A 37 0.56 8.64 -8.12
CA VAL A 37 -0.67 9.41 -8.33
C VAL A 37 -1.40 8.91 -9.56
N LEU A 38 -2.69 8.63 -9.43
CA LEU A 38 -3.58 8.28 -10.52
C LEU A 38 -4.36 9.53 -10.96
N PHE A 39 -4.54 9.67 -12.28
CA PHE A 39 -5.25 10.78 -12.91
C PHE A 39 -6.59 10.34 -13.49
N LYS A 40 -6.60 9.25 -14.27
CA LYS A 40 -7.80 8.77 -14.95
C LYS A 40 -7.73 7.29 -15.34
N LEU A 41 -8.90 6.75 -15.64
CA LEU A 41 -9.11 5.43 -16.24
C LEU A 41 -9.81 5.59 -17.61
N SER A 42 -9.56 4.69 -18.56
CA SER A 42 -10.18 4.75 -19.90
C SER A 42 -11.67 4.39 -19.91
N SER A 43 -12.12 3.47 -19.04
CA SER A 43 -13.50 2.94 -19.04
C SER A 43 -13.80 2.12 -17.78
N ALA A 44 -15.07 1.77 -17.57
CA ALA A 44 -15.49 0.79 -16.57
C ALA A 44 -14.89 -0.60 -16.88
N GLY A 45 -14.59 -1.36 -15.83
CA GLY A 45 -13.87 -2.63 -15.90
C GLY A 45 -14.73 -3.80 -16.36
N VAL A 46 -15.18 -3.79 -17.62
CA VAL A 46 -15.81 -4.96 -18.22
C VAL A 46 -14.80 -6.10 -18.25
N ARG A 47 -15.18 -7.26 -17.72
CA ARG A 47 -14.33 -8.46 -17.74
C ARG A 47 -13.88 -8.79 -19.17
N GLY A 48 -12.60 -9.12 -19.33
CA GLY A 48 -11.98 -9.39 -20.63
C GLY A 48 -11.62 -8.14 -21.46
N GLN A 49 -12.00 -6.94 -21.03
CA GLN A 49 -11.62 -5.70 -21.72
C GLN A 49 -10.36 -5.07 -21.14
N ASN A 50 -9.67 -4.30 -21.98
CA ASN A 50 -8.52 -3.53 -21.56
C ASN A 50 -8.93 -2.24 -20.87
N VAL A 51 -8.25 -1.93 -19.77
CA VAL A 51 -8.35 -0.69 -19.03
C VAL A 51 -6.98 -0.03 -19.01
N THR A 52 -6.97 1.26 -19.33
CA THR A 52 -5.78 2.10 -19.24
C THR A 52 -5.86 2.98 -18.00
N VAL A 53 -4.87 2.84 -17.13
CA VAL A 53 -4.60 3.71 -15.98
C VAL A 53 -3.58 4.75 -16.39
N GLN A 54 -3.88 6.02 -16.14
CA GLN A 54 -2.95 7.13 -16.35
C GLN A 54 -2.54 7.71 -15.00
N GLY A 55 -1.24 7.97 -14.83
CA GLY A 55 -0.71 8.46 -13.58
C GLY A 55 0.75 8.92 -13.66
N ARG A 56 1.41 8.94 -12.51
CA ARG A 56 2.86 9.16 -12.37
C ARG A 56 3.41 8.38 -11.18
N TYR A 57 4.70 8.06 -11.22
CA TYR A 57 5.38 7.28 -10.18
C TYR A 57 4.70 5.93 -9.94
N LEU A 58 4.17 5.32 -11.00
CA LEU A 58 3.47 4.04 -10.94
C LEU A 58 4.46 2.86 -10.79
N GLY A 59 5.76 3.13 -10.83
CA GLY A 59 6.80 2.13 -10.74
C GLY A 59 6.78 1.20 -11.94
N GLY A 60 7.01 -0.08 -11.69
CA GLY A 60 6.98 -1.12 -12.71
C GLY A 60 6.41 -2.44 -12.19
N PRO A 61 6.21 -3.43 -13.07
CA PRO A 61 5.56 -4.70 -12.73
C PRO A 61 6.32 -5.52 -11.68
N SER A 62 7.60 -5.23 -11.43
CA SER A 62 8.42 -5.87 -10.39
C SER A 62 8.40 -5.14 -9.04
N THR A 63 7.96 -3.88 -9.01
CA THR A 63 7.99 -3.03 -7.80
C THR A 63 6.61 -2.60 -7.33
N ALA A 64 5.58 -2.89 -8.13
CA ALA A 64 4.23 -2.40 -7.91
C ALA A 64 3.15 -3.43 -8.25
N ARG A 65 1.95 -3.20 -7.72
CA ARG A 65 0.74 -3.98 -8.01
C ARG A 65 -0.48 -3.09 -8.17
N VAL A 66 -1.42 -3.54 -8.99
CA VAL A 66 -2.75 -2.93 -9.13
C VAL A 66 -3.72 -3.66 -8.21
N VAL A 67 -4.53 -2.91 -7.45
CA VAL A 67 -5.58 -3.44 -6.58
C VAL A 67 -6.92 -2.90 -7.06
N LEU A 68 -7.85 -3.79 -7.37
CA LEU A 68 -9.21 -3.49 -7.81
C LEU A 68 -10.21 -3.73 -6.67
N GLY A 69 -11.25 -2.92 -6.57
CA GLY A 69 -12.34 -3.24 -5.64
C GLY A 69 -11.98 -3.04 -4.15
N ALA A 70 -10.90 -2.32 -3.85
CA ALA A 70 -10.56 -1.97 -2.46
C ALA A 70 -11.54 -0.93 -1.92
N ASP A 71 -11.71 -0.84 -0.61
CA ASP A 71 -12.51 0.23 0.01
C ASP A 71 -11.88 1.62 -0.17
N SER A 72 -12.54 2.69 0.30
CA SER A 72 -12.01 4.06 0.20
C SER A 72 -10.69 4.27 0.94
N GLY A 73 -10.40 3.44 1.94
CA GLY A 73 -9.14 3.39 2.68
C GLY A 73 -8.04 2.61 1.97
N GLY A 74 -8.36 1.92 0.86
CA GLY A 74 -7.43 1.05 0.14
C GLY A 74 -7.22 -0.31 0.79
N ALA A 75 -8.07 -0.71 1.74
CA ALA A 75 -8.01 -2.03 2.34
C ALA A 75 -8.81 -3.05 1.51
N GLY A 76 -8.38 -4.31 1.58
CA GLY A 76 -8.96 -5.40 0.80
C GLY A 76 -8.70 -5.26 -0.70
N GLY A 77 -9.67 -5.73 -1.49
CA GLY A 77 -9.60 -5.71 -2.95
C GLY A 77 -8.93 -6.94 -3.57
N TYR A 78 -9.06 -7.01 -4.89
CA TYR A 78 -8.50 -8.03 -5.76
C TYR A 78 -7.17 -7.53 -6.35
N VAL A 79 -6.08 -8.22 -6.01
CA VAL A 79 -4.77 -7.93 -6.61
C VAL A 79 -4.75 -8.47 -8.03
N LEU A 80 -4.44 -7.58 -8.97
CA LEU A 80 -4.38 -7.94 -10.37
C LEU A 80 -3.18 -8.88 -10.61
N PRO A 81 -3.39 -10.06 -11.23
CA PRO A 81 -2.31 -10.99 -11.50
C PRO A 81 -1.41 -10.46 -12.63
N ALA A 82 -0.11 -10.80 -12.60
CA ALA A 82 0.86 -10.27 -13.54
C ALA A 82 0.53 -10.58 -15.01
N ASN A 83 -0.10 -11.72 -15.29
CA ASN A 83 -0.53 -12.11 -16.64
C ASN A 83 -1.69 -11.27 -17.20
N ALA A 84 -2.36 -10.46 -16.36
CA ALA A 84 -3.37 -9.52 -16.80
C ALA A 84 -2.77 -8.17 -17.25
N ILE A 85 -1.49 -7.91 -16.97
CA ILE A 85 -0.81 -6.69 -17.40
C ILE A 85 -0.43 -6.83 -18.88
N VAL A 86 -0.93 -5.90 -19.69
CA VAL A 86 -0.63 -5.80 -21.13
C VAL A 86 0.60 -4.92 -21.35
N SER A 87 0.67 -3.77 -20.67
CA SER A 87 1.86 -2.92 -20.64
C SER A 87 1.92 -2.10 -19.36
N TRP A 88 3.12 -1.75 -18.91
CA TRP A 88 3.33 -0.96 -17.70
C TRP A 88 4.55 -0.05 -17.88
N THR A 89 4.33 1.25 -17.72
CA THR A 89 5.35 2.27 -17.54
C THR A 89 5.09 3.05 -16.25
N ASP A 90 6.03 3.91 -15.87
CA ASP A 90 5.88 4.75 -14.68
C ASP A 90 4.69 5.74 -14.75
N SER A 91 4.11 5.95 -15.94
CA SER A 91 2.99 6.87 -16.16
C SER A 91 1.73 6.23 -16.72
N GLN A 92 1.80 4.97 -17.17
CA GLN A 92 0.67 4.28 -17.78
C GLN A 92 0.68 2.78 -17.47
N ILE A 93 -0.47 2.24 -17.08
CA ILE A 93 -0.69 0.79 -16.98
C ILE A 93 -1.84 0.43 -17.90
N VAL A 94 -1.63 -0.53 -18.79
CA VAL A 94 -2.70 -1.17 -19.56
C VAL A 94 -2.84 -2.59 -19.06
N PHE A 95 -4.05 -2.96 -18.65
CA PHE A 95 -4.33 -4.31 -18.18
C PHE A 95 -5.67 -4.82 -18.71
N THR A 96 -5.81 -6.12 -18.82
CA THR A 96 -7.07 -6.79 -19.12
C THR A 96 -7.78 -7.14 -17.82
N VAL A 97 -9.05 -6.78 -17.66
CA VAL A 97 -9.83 -7.14 -16.47
C VAL A 97 -10.03 -8.66 -16.45
N PRO A 98 -9.55 -9.38 -15.42
CA PRO A 98 -9.68 -10.84 -15.39
C PRO A 98 -11.14 -11.30 -15.33
N ALA A 99 -11.46 -12.42 -15.99
CA ALA A 99 -12.82 -12.98 -16.00
C ALA A 99 -13.35 -13.36 -14.60
N ASN A 100 -12.45 -13.60 -13.65
CA ASN A 100 -12.74 -13.90 -12.25
C ASN A 100 -12.66 -12.68 -11.33
N ALA A 101 -12.39 -11.47 -11.83
CA ALA A 101 -12.32 -10.26 -11.02
C ALA A 101 -13.69 -10.01 -10.35
N PRO A 102 -13.78 -9.81 -9.02
CA PRO A 102 -15.05 -9.61 -8.33
C PRO A 102 -15.86 -8.45 -8.94
N VAL A 103 -17.14 -8.68 -9.22
CA VAL A 103 -18.05 -7.67 -9.78
C VAL A 103 -18.49 -6.72 -8.66
N GLY A 104 -18.61 -5.44 -8.98
CA GLY A 104 -19.02 -4.40 -8.04
C GLY A 104 -18.23 -3.12 -8.22
N GLY A 105 -18.78 -2.03 -7.67
CA GLY A 105 -18.12 -0.73 -7.63
C GLY A 105 -17.33 -0.54 -6.34
N SER A 106 -16.08 -0.13 -6.46
CA SER A 106 -15.29 0.38 -5.34
C SER A 106 -14.13 1.24 -5.87
N TRP A 107 -12.92 1.09 -5.35
CA TRP A 107 -11.76 1.88 -5.72
C TRP A 107 -10.66 1.04 -6.37
N LEU A 108 -9.94 1.65 -7.30
CA LEU A 108 -8.70 1.17 -7.88
C LEU A 108 -7.52 1.94 -7.27
N PHE A 109 -6.50 1.20 -6.85
CA PHE A 109 -5.22 1.74 -6.36
C PHE A 109 -4.06 1.08 -7.08
N VAL A 110 -2.93 1.79 -7.12
CA VAL A 110 -1.61 1.24 -7.43
C VAL A 110 -0.77 1.33 -6.17
N GLN A 111 -0.15 0.22 -5.78
CA GLN A 111 0.75 0.16 -4.64
C GLN A 111 2.17 -0.13 -5.12
N VAL A 112 3.09 0.77 -4.83
CA VAL A 112 4.50 0.76 -5.25
C VAL A 112 5.33 0.63 -3.97
N GLY A 113 5.89 -0.55 -3.72
CA GLY A 113 6.40 -0.91 -2.39
C GLY A 113 5.34 -0.69 -1.30
N ASP A 114 5.67 0.13 -0.31
CA ASP A 114 4.78 0.49 0.81
C ASP A 114 3.95 1.77 0.56
N MET A 115 4.13 2.42 -0.60
CA MET A 115 3.38 3.60 -0.96
C MET A 115 2.15 3.25 -1.79
N ARG A 116 1.01 3.87 -1.46
CA ARG A 116 -0.25 3.71 -2.17
C ARG A 116 -0.58 4.97 -2.94
N SER A 117 -1.16 4.80 -4.12
CA SER A 117 -1.62 5.90 -4.96
C SER A 117 -2.84 6.64 -4.41
N THR A 118 -3.21 7.75 -5.05
CA THR A 118 -4.61 8.22 -5.01
C THR A 118 -5.55 7.13 -5.54
N GLY A 119 -6.75 7.05 -4.99
CA GLY A 119 -7.78 6.12 -5.46
C GLY A 119 -8.54 6.70 -6.64
N LEU A 120 -8.92 5.86 -7.59
CA LEU A 120 -9.91 6.20 -8.60
C LEU A 120 -11.15 5.30 -8.45
N PRO A 121 -12.38 5.84 -8.57
CA PRO A 121 -13.58 5.02 -8.64
C PRO A 121 -13.47 4.02 -9.79
N PHE A 122 -13.73 2.75 -9.51
CA PHE A 122 -13.66 1.70 -10.50
C PHE A 122 -14.69 0.62 -10.20
N SER A 123 -15.45 0.27 -11.23
CA SER A 123 -16.44 -0.79 -11.16
C SER A 123 -16.08 -1.90 -12.12
N VAL A 124 -15.98 -3.12 -11.61
CA VAL A 124 -15.89 -4.32 -12.42
C VAL A 124 -17.30 -4.75 -12.80
N VAL A 125 -17.53 -4.97 -14.09
CA VAL A 125 -18.82 -5.40 -14.63
C VAL A 125 -18.63 -6.64 -15.50
N GLN A 126 -19.73 -7.38 -15.71
CA GLN A 126 -19.73 -8.61 -16.52
C GLN A 126 -19.67 -8.31 -18.02
#